data_AF-A0AAD6UY09-F1
#
_entry.id   AF-A0AAD6UY09-F1
#
_cell.length_a   1.000
_cell.length_b   1.000
_cell.length_c   1.000
_cell.angle_alpha   90.00
_cell.angle_beta   90.00
_cell.angle_gamma   90.00
#
_symmetry.space_group_name_H-M   'P 1'
#
loop_
_entity.id
_entity.type
_entity.pdbx_description
1 polymer ?
#
loop_
_entity_poly.entity_id
_entity_poly.type
_entity_poly.pdbx_seq_one_letter_code
_entity_poly.pdbx_strand_id
1 'polypeptide(L)' 'MRRFVLRAHRFADAYRHGLDGLQAAWAARKYKGHRVLPPEFFADMQAVRGGNVNAGL' A
#
# COMPACT_ATOMS: atom_id res chain seq x y z
N MET A 1 10.73 -16.34 -13.38
CA MET A 1 9.52 -16.04 -12.57
C MET A 1 9.64 -14.82 -11.65
N ARG A 2 10.85 -14.28 -11.39
CA ARG A 2 11.10 -13.16 -10.44
C ARG A 2 10.26 -11.88 -10.66
N ARG A 3 9.98 -11.50 -11.90
CA ARG A 3 9.24 -10.26 -12.22
C ARG A 3 7.80 -10.22 -11.69
N PHE A 4 7.12 -11.36 -11.70
CA PHE A 4 5.72 -11.46 -11.27
C PHE A 4 5.61 -11.54 -9.75
N VAL A 5 6.47 -12.36 -9.14
CA VAL A 5 6.55 -12.53 -7.68
C VAL A 5 6.86 -11.19 -6.99
N LEU A 6 7.81 -10.41 -7.52
CA LEU A 6 8.13 -9.08 -6.98
C LEU A 6 6.97 -8.08 -7.10
N ARG A 7 6.11 -8.24 -8.11
CA ARG A 7 4.95 -7.36 -8.30
C ARG A 7 3.84 -7.72 -7.32
N ALA A 8 3.59 -9.01 -7.12
CA ALA A 8 2.64 -9.51 -6.13
C ALA A 8 3.06 -9.14 -4.70
N HIS A 9 4.35 -9.23 -4.37
CA HIS A 9 4.86 -8.84 -3.05
C HIS A 9 4.56 -7.38 -2.69
N ARG A 10 4.56 -6.45 -3.64
CA ARG A 10 4.23 -5.03 -3.36
C ARG A 10 2.79 -4.83 -2.95
N PHE A 11 1.87 -5.56 -3.58
CA PHE A 11 0.46 -5.54 -3.20
C PHE A 11 0.26 -6.25 -1.86
N ALA A 12 0.93 -7.37 -1.63
CA ALA A 12 0.88 -8.07 -0.36
C ALA A 12 1.40 -7.20 0.80
N ASP A 13 2.51 -6.49 0.60
CA ASP A 13 3.06 -5.52 1.56
C ASP A 13 2.05 -4.39 1.83
N ALA A 14 1.49 -3.81 0.77
CA ALA A 14 0.47 -2.76 0.88
C ALA A 14 -0.75 -3.20 1.71
N TYR A 15 -1.27 -4.40 1.47
CA TYR A 15 -2.41 -4.93 2.23
C TYR A 15 -2.06 -5.25 3.67
N ARG A 16 -0.85 -5.72 3.96
CA ARG A 16 -0.39 -5.96 5.35
C ARG A 16 -0.38 -4.68 6.18
N HIS A 17 -0.22 -3.54 5.52
CA HIS A 17 -0.26 -2.22 6.14
C HIS A 17 -1.65 -1.55 6.09
N GLY A 18 -2.68 -2.27 5.66
CA GLY A 18 -4.07 -1.79 5.68
C GLY A 18 -4.43 -0.82 4.55
N LEU A 19 -3.65 -0.79 3.46
CA LEU A 19 -3.99 0.02 2.29
C LEU A 19 -5.15 -0.58 1.51
N ASP A 20 -6.04 0.28 1.02
CA ASP A 20 -7.13 -0.10 0.11
C ASP A 20 -6.61 -0.42 -1.29
N GLY A 21 -7.40 -1.13 -2.10
CA GLY A 21 -7.02 -1.59 -3.45
C GLY A 21 -6.57 -0.45 -4.38
N LEU A 22 -7.23 0.71 -4.31
CA LEU A 22 -6.84 1.90 -5.08
C LEU A 22 -5.49 2.46 -4.61
N GLN A 23 -5.29 2.53 -3.29
CA GLN A 23 -4.05 3.02 -2.69
C GLN A 23 -2.89 2.08 -2.96
N ALA A 24 -3.11 0.77 -2.85
CA ALA A 24 -2.14 -0.26 -3.17
C ALA A 24 -1.73 -0.22 -4.66
N ALA A 25 -2.68 0.01 -5.58
CA ALA A 25 -2.40 0.18 -7.00
C ALA A 25 -1.55 1.43 -7.28
N TRP A 26 -1.86 2.55 -6.63
CA TRP A 26 -1.07 3.77 -6.75
C TRP A 26 0.33 3.61 -6.14
N ALA A 27 0.44 2.97 -4.96
CA ALA A 27 1.69 2.65 -4.29
C ALA A 27 2.60 1.79 -5.17
N ALA A 28 2.06 0.71 -5.74
CA ALA A 28 2.78 -0.18 -6.63
C ALA A 28 3.28 0.51 -7.92
N ARG A 29 2.55 1.53 -8.39
CA ARG A 29 2.91 2.35 -9.55
C ARG A 29 3.97 3.40 -9.22
N LYS A 30 3.86 4.08 -8.08
CA LYS A 30 4.82 5.10 -7.60
C LYS A 30 6.14 4.47 -7.17
N TYR A 31 6.11 3.33 -6.48
CA TYR A 31 7.29 2.64 -5.93
C TYR A 31 7.71 1.42 -6.75
N LYS A 32 7.67 1.52 -8.09
CA LYS A 32 7.99 0.42 -9.00
C LYS A 32 9.43 -0.10 -8.90
N GLY A 33 10.34 0.65 -8.26
CA GLY A 33 11.73 0.24 -7.97
C GLY A 33 11.94 -0.34 -6.58
N HIS A 34 11.06 -0.03 -5.62
CA HIS A 34 11.21 -0.47 -4.24
C HIS A 34 10.52 -1.83 -4.04
N ARG A 35 11.08 -2.65 -3.15
CA ARG A 35 10.48 -3.96 -2.79
C ARG A 35 9.59 -3.86 -1.55
N VAL A 36 9.91 -2.93 -0.67
CA VAL A 36 9.18 -2.61 0.56
C VAL A 36 8.81 -1.14 0.45
N LEU A 37 7.57 -0.81 0.76
CA LEU A 37 7.12 0.58 0.77
C LEU A 37 7.74 1.30 1.98
N PRO A 38 8.20 2.55 1.83
CA PRO A 38 8.75 3.30 2.95
C PRO A 38 7.67 3.51 4.03
N PRO A 39 8.02 3.45 5.33
CA PRO A 39 7.06 3.65 6.42
C PRO A 39 6.33 5.00 6.35
N GLU A 40 7.01 6.07 5.91
CA GLU A 40 6.41 7.42 5.78
C GLU A 40 5.28 7.49 4.75
N PHE A 41 5.33 6.66 3.71
CA PHE A 41 4.28 6.59 2.70
C PHE A 41 2.95 6.09 3.27
N PHE A 42 3.01 5.18 4.25
CA PHE A 42 1.81 4.65 4.88
C PHE A 42 1.12 5.69 5.74
N ALA A 43 1.89 6.57 6.41
CA ALA A 43 1.35 7.67 7.18
C ALA A 43 0.57 8.64 6.28
N ASP A 44 1.13 9.01 5.13
CA ASP A 44 0.46 9.88 4.14
C ASP A 44 -0.83 9.25 3.61
N MET A 45 -0.82 7.94 3.31
CA MET A 45 -1.99 7.23 2.79
C MET A 45 -3.08 6.99 3.84
N GLN A 46 -2.71 6.77 5.10
CA GLN A 46 -3.66 6.68 6.21
C GLN A 46 -4.27 8.04 6.52
N ALA A 47 -3.52 9.14 6.40
CA ALA A 47 -4.04 10.49 6.56
C ALA A 47 -5.08 10.84 5.48
N VAL A 48 -4.90 10.37 4.24
CA VAL A 48 -5.91 10.49 3.16
C VAL A 48 -7.23 9.79 3.51
N ARG A 49 -7.22 8.79 4.41
CA ARG A 49 -8.42 8.09 4.92
C ARG A 49 -9.26 8.93 5.89
N GLY A 50 -8.90 10.20 6.15
CA GLY A 50 -9.64 11.15 7.01
C GLY A 50 -11.06 11.54 6.56
N GLY A 51 -11.71 10.73 5.74
CA GLY A 51 -13.16 10.71 5.54
C GLY A 51 -13.72 9.36 6.01
N ASN A 52 -14.16 9.31 7.27
CA ASN A 52 -15.02 8.33 7.93
C ASN A 52 -15.40 7.04 7.17
N VAL A 53 -14.99 5.88 7.71
CA VAL A 53 -15.93 4.86 8.22
C VAL A 53 -15.20 3.93 9.20
N ASN A 54 -15.64 4.01 10.47
CA ASN A 54 -15.49 3.03 11.54
C ASN A 54 -14.08 2.73 12.07
N ALA A 55 -13.61 3.65 12.92
CA ALA A 55 -13.02 3.24 14.19
C ALA A 55 -14.18 2.94 15.16
N GLY A 56 -14.45 1.66 15.43
CA GLY A 56 -15.49 1.28 16.39
C GLY A 56 -15.85 -0.21 16.30
N LEU A 57 -15.35 -0.96 17.29
CA LEU A 57 -15.63 -2.37 17.62
C LEU A 57 -15.05 -3.44 16.68
#